data_AF-A0A4U6LP80-F1
#
_entry.id   AF-A0A4U6LP80-F1
#
_cell.length_a   1.000
_cell.length_b   1.000
_cell.length_c   1.000
_cell.angle_alpha   90.00
_cell.angle_beta   90.00
_cell.angle_gamma   90.00
#
_symmetry.space_group_name_H-M   'P 1'
#
loop_
_entity.id
_entity.type
_entity.pdbx_description
1 polymer ?
#
loop_
_entity_poly.entity_id
_entity_poly.type
_entity_poly.pdbx_seq_one_letter_code
_entity_poly.pdbx_strand_id
1 'polypeptide(L)' 'PQRIAIIHDKQQYGEGLARSVQDSLKAGKANIVFFDGITAGEKDFSALIARLKKENIDFVYYG' A
#
# COMPACT_ATOMS: atom_id res chain seq x y z
N PRO A 1 1.74 -4.62 13.48
CA PRO A 1 2.64 -3.90 12.55
C PRO A 1 2.75 -2.43 12.99
N GLN A 2 3.91 -1.82 12.81
CA GLN A 2 4.20 -0.45 13.21
C GLN A 2 4.13 0.53 12.04
N ARG A 3 4.35 0.08 10.80
CA ARG A 3 4.48 0.92 9.61
C ARG A 3 3.89 0.22 8.40
N ILE A 4 2.68 0.65 8.02
CA ILE A 4 1.88 -0.02 7.00
C ILE A 4 2.01 0.74 5.67
N ALA A 5 2.25 0.00 4.59
CA ALA A 5 2.02 0.47 3.23
C ALA A 5 0.76 -0.18 2.64
N ILE A 6 0.00 0.59 1.87
CA ILE A 6 -1.19 0.11 1.15
C ILE A 6 -0.92 0.30 -0.34
N ILE A 7 -1.04 -0.77 -1.12
CA ILE A 7 -0.74 -0.78 -2.54
C ILE A 7 -1.95 -1.32 -3.31
N HIS A 8 -2.23 -0.75 -4.47
CA HIS A 8 -3.30 -1.22 -5.35
C HIS A 8 -2.86 -1.30 -6.81
N ASP A 9 -3.63 -2.03 -7.61
CA ASP A 9 -3.36 -2.30 -9.04
C ASP A 9 -3.85 -1.20 -10.00
N LYS A 10 -4.28 -0.05 -9.45
CA LYS A 10 -4.96 1.08 -10.14
C LYS A 10 -6.27 0.74 -10.85
N GLN A 11 -6.75 -0.50 -10.77
CA GLN A 11 -8.08 -0.83 -11.25
C GLN A 11 -9.12 -0.34 -10.25
N GLN A 12 -10.31 0.02 -10.74
CA GLN A 12 -11.37 0.57 -9.89
C GLN A 12 -11.72 -0.36 -8.72
N TYR A 13 -11.74 -1.67 -8.97
CA TYR A 13 -12.04 -2.64 -7.92
C TYR A 13 -10.93 -2.69 -6.86
N GLY A 14 -9.68 -2.84 -7.27
CA GLY A 14 -8.56 -2.93 -6.34
C GLY A 14 -8.34 -1.65 -5.56
N GLU A 15 -8.37 -0.50 -6.24
CA GLU A 15 -8.29 0.80 -5.57
C GLU A 15 -9.43 1.01 -4.57
N GLY A 16 -10.66 0.60 -4.92
CA GLY A 16 -11.81 0.68 -4.02
C GLY A 16 -11.63 -0.15 -2.74
N LEU A 17 -11.12 -1.38 -2.87
CA LEU A 17 -10.79 -2.23 -1.73
C LEU A 17 -9.67 -1.63 -0.88
N ALA A 18 -8.59 -1.18 -1.52
CA ALA A 18 -7.46 -0.57 -0.83
C ALA A 18 -7.87 0.70 -0.06
N ARG A 19 -8.79 1.51 -0.59
CA ARG A 19 -9.36 2.67 0.11
C ARG A 19 -10.18 2.26 1.33
N SER A 20 -11.04 1.25 1.20
CA SER A 20 -11.82 0.72 2.33
C SER A 20 -10.92 0.22 3.47
N VAL A 21 -9.82 -0.47 3.11
CA VAL A 21 -8.80 -0.91 4.07
C VAL A 21 -8.09 0.29 4.70
N GLN A 22 -7.72 1.29 3.91
CA GLN A 22 -7.11 2.53 4.41
C GLN A 22 -8.00 3.22 5.45
N ASP A 23 -9.29 3.35 5.18
CA ASP A 23 -10.24 4.02 6.07
C ASP A 23 -10.44 3.24 7.38
N SER A 24 -10.53 1.91 7.29
CA SER A 24 -10.60 1.03 8.46
C SER A 24 -9.35 1.13 9.33
N LEU A 25 -8.16 1.16 8.72
CA LEU A 25 -6.89 1.34 9.41
C LEU A 25 -6.76 2.73 10.04
N LYS A 26 -7.21 3.79 9.36
CA LYS A 26 -7.26 5.15 9.93
C LYS A 26 -8.20 5.23 11.13
N ALA A 27 -9.36 4.59 11.08
CA ALA A 27 -10.28 4.51 12.22
C ALA A 27 -9.64 3.82 13.43
N GLY A 28 -8.83 2.79 13.18
CA GLY A 28 -7.99 2.13 14.18
C GLY A 28 -6.72 2.89 14.58
N LYS A 29 -6.49 4.11 14.06
CA LYS A 29 -5.29 4.93 14.28
C LYS A 29 -3.98 4.22 13.90
N ALA A 30 -4.04 3.30 12.93
CA ALA A 30 -2.86 2.61 12.45
C ALA A 30 -1.94 3.59 11.68
N ASN A 31 -0.63 3.35 11.77
CA ASN A 31 0.36 4.17 11.09
C ASN A 31 0.52 3.74 9.63
N ILE A 32 -0.26 4.36 8.75
CA ILE A 32 -0.17 4.18 7.30
C ILE A 32 0.86 5.18 6.78
N VAL A 33 1.98 4.67 6.29
CA VAL A 33 3.09 5.51 5.81
C VAL A 33 2.85 6.00 4.40
N PHE A 34 2.33 5.14 3.52
CA PHE A 34 1.89 5.56 2.20
C PHE A 34 0.80 4.65 1.62
N PHE A 35 0.05 5.24 0.70
CA PHE A 35 -0.92 4.61 -0.16
C PHE A 35 -0.48 4.87 -1.60
N ASP A 36 -0.27 3.83 -2.41
CA ASP A 36 0.29 3.99 -3.76
C ASP A 36 -0.28 2.96 -4.74
N GLY A 37 -0.17 3.26 -6.03
CA GLY A 37 -0.66 2.39 -7.09
C GLY A 37 0.47 1.87 -7.97
N ILE A 38 0.48 0.56 -8.23
CA ILE A 38 1.34 -0.03 -9.26
C ILE A 38 0.56 -0.25 -10.55
N THR A 39 1.25 -0.30 -11.68
CA THR A 39 0.57 -0.52 -12.96
C THR A 39 0.41 -2.01 -13.20
N ALA A 40 -0.79 -2.47 -13.56
CA ALA A 40 -1.01 -3.87 -13.90
C ALA A 40 -0.08 -4.31 -15.06
N GLY A 41 0.62 -5.43 -14.87
CA GLY A 41 1.61 -5.94 -15.83
C GLY A 41 3.02 -5.37 -15.66
N GLU A 42 3.24 -4.45 -14.71
CA GLU A 42 4.57 -4.03 -14.29
C GLU A 42 5.38 -5.23 -13.77
N LYS A 43 6.65 -5.30 -14.17
CA LYS A 43 7.56 -6.41 -13.80
C LYS A 43 8.75 -5.94 -12.96
N ASP A 44 9.04 -4.64 -13.01
CA ASP A 44 10.10 -4.04 -12.22
C ASP A 44 9.50 -3.27 -11.05
N PHE A 45 9.62 -3.84 -9.84
CA PHE A 45 9.16 -3.23 -8.60
C PHE A 45 10.31 -2.65 -7.77
N SER A 46 11.51 -2.49 -8.36
CA SER A 46 12.71 -2.06 -7.63
C SER A 46 12.52 -0.73 -6.91
N ALA A 47 11.87 0.25 -7.55
CA ALA A 47 11.57 1.55 -6.95
C ALA A 47 10.64 1.44 -5.73
N LEU A 48 9.58 0.64 -5.84
CA LEU A 48 8.66 0.37 -4.74
C LEU A 48 9.39 -0.32 -3.58
N ILE A 49 10.19 -1.36 -3.88
CA ILE A 49 10.97 -2.09 -2.87
C ILE A 49 11.98 -1.17 -2.18
N ALA A 50 12.66 -0.30 -2.93
CA ALA A 50 13.59 0.68 -2.36
C ALA A 50 12.87 1.63 -1.40
N ARG A 51 11.66 2.10 -1.76
CA ARG A 51 10.83 2.93 -0.88
C ARG A 51 10.39 2.17 0.37
N LEU A 52 9.90 0.94 0.24
CA LEU A 52 9.49 0.10 1.37
C LEU A 52 10.61 -0.06 2.40
N LYS A 53 11.85 -0.33 1.93
CA LYS A 53 13.04 -0.43 2.78
C LYS A 53 13.40 0.90 3.44
N LYS A 54 13.46 1.99 2.66
CA LYS A 54 13.78 3.34 3.15
C LYS A 54 12.81 3.78 4.26
N GLU A 55 11.54 3.49 4.06
CA GLU A 55 10.47 3.86 4.99
C GLU A 55 10.30 2.86 6.15
N ASN A 56 11.14 1.81 6.23
CA ASN A 56 11.06 0.75 7.25
C ASN A 56 9.66 0.13 7.36
N ILE A 57 9.04 -0.17 6.22
CA ILE A 57 7.71 -0.79 6.19
C ILE A 57 7.81 -2.24 6.69
N ASP A 58 6.95 -2.59 7.65
CA ASP A 58 6.89 -3.92 8.26
C ASP A 58 5.62 -4.69 7.91
N PHE A 59 4.69 -4.05 7.19
CA PHE A 59 3.49 -4.68 6.65
C PHE A 59 3.02 -3.99 5.37
N VAL A 60 2.66 -4.81 4.38
CA VAL A 60 2.12 -4.35 3.10
C VAL A 60 0.76 -5.01 2.88
N TYR A 61 -0.27 -4.18 2.64
CA TYR A 61 -1.50 -4.64 2.02
C TYR A 61 -1.43 -4.40 0.51
N TYR A 62 -1.79 -5.41 -0.29
CA TYR A 62 -1.96 -5.29 -1.73
C TYR A 62 -3.37 -5.74 -2.11
N GLY A 63 -4.12 -4.90 -2.81
CA GLY A 63 -5.52 -5.16 -3.16
C GLY A 63 -6.01 -4.31 -4.30
#